data_AF-A0A834BAZ6-F1
#
_entry.id   AF-A0A834BAZ6-F1
#
_cell.length_a   1.000
_cell.length_b   1.000
_cell.length_c   1.000
_cell.angle_alpha   90.00
_cell.angle_beta   90.00
_cell.angle_gamma   90.00
#
_symmetry.space_group_name_H-M   'P 1'
#
loop_
_entity.id
_entity.type
_entity.pdbx_description
1 polymer ?
#
loop_
_entity_poly.entity_id
_entity_poly.type
_entity_poly.pdbx_seq_one_letter_code
_entity_poly.pdbx_strand_id
1 'polypeptide(L)'
;MENSLASIGGFCCGRSFVIDHQRLSGQGYCFSASLPPLLAAAAIEALNIMEENPGITFRPRKSDFASCMSHVPGIFFGGIN
;
A
#
# COMPACT_ATOMS: atom_id res chain seq x y z
N MET A 1 -2.19 -2.11 -7.09
CA MET A 1 -2.51 -1.27 -5.90
C MET A 1 -3.05 0.10 -6.29
N GLU A 2 -2.70 0.62 -7.48
CA GLU A 2 -3.00 1.98 -7.97
C GLU A 2 -4.45 2.43 -7.90
N ASN A 3 -5.39 1.50 -7.99
CA ASN A 3 -6.80 1.80 -8.04
C ASN A 3 -7.44 1.64 -6.65
N SER A 4 -7.66 0.40 -6.22
CA SER A 4 -8.39 0.08 -4.99
C SER A 4 -7.60 0.26 -3.69
N LEU A 5 -6.34 0.69 -3.71
CA LEU A 5 -5.58 0.97 -2.47
C LEU A 5 -5.00 2.39 -2.46
N ALA A 6 -5.31 3.22 -3.46
CA ALA A 6 -4.78 4.59 -3.60
C ALA A 6 -3.25 4.68 -3.40
N SER A 7 -2.52 3.65 -3.83
CA SER A 7 -1.06 3.52 -3.67
C SER A 7 -0.47 2.86 -4.92
N ILE A 8 0.81 3.02 -5.21
CA ILE A 8 1.42 2.44 -6.42
C ILE A 8 2.14 1.12 -6.12
N GLY A 9 2.40 0.34 -7.17
CA GLY A 9 3.08 -0.95 -7.07
C GLY A 9 2.13 -2.16 -7.09
N GLY A 10 2.69 -3.32 -6.75
CA GLY A 10 2.02 -4.61 -6.84
C GLY A 10 2.44 -5.55 -5.72
N PHE A 11 1.56 -6.51 -5.43
CA PHE A 11 1.84 -7.63 -4.55
C PHE A 11 1.48 -8.94 -5.25
N CYS A 12 2.05 -10.04 -4.80
CA CYS A 12 1.68 -11.38 -5.24
C CYS A 12 1.43 -12.26 -4.01
N CYS A 13 0.36 -13.04 -4.02
CA CYS A 13 -0.02 -13.95 -2.95
C CYS A 13 -0.15 -15.37 -3.52
N GLY A 14 0.37 -16.36 -2.80
CA GLY A 14 0.39 -17.75 -3.26
C GLY A 14 1.10 -18.66 -2.27
N ARG A 15 1.37 -19.89 -2.67
CA ARG A 15 2.14 -20.83 -1.84
C ARG A 15 3.56 -20.31 -1.64
N SER A 16 4.12 -20.49 -0.44
CA SER A 16 5.45 -19.98 -0.06
C SER A 16 6.52 -20.30 -1.09
N PHE A 17 6.63 -21.55 -1.54
CA PHE A 17 7.64 -21.95 -2.54
C PHE A 17 7.51 -21.22 -3.89
N VAL A 18 6.30 -20.83 -4.29
CA VAL A 18 6.07 -20.09 -5.54
C VAL A 18 6.50 -18.64 -5.36
N ILE A 19 6.15 -18.05 -4.22
CA ILE A 19 6.54 -16.67 -3.88
C ILE A 19 8.06 -16.56 -3.71
N ASP A 20 8.70 -17.53 -3.05
CA ASP A 20 10.16 -17.55 -2.90
C ASP A 20 10.87 -17.65 -4.25
N HIS A 21 10.35 -18.48 -5.17
CA HIS A 21 10.86 -18.56 -6.53
C HIS A 21 10.70 -17.22 -7.27
N GLN A 22 9.51 -16.60 -7.23
CA GLN A 22 9.26 -15.30 -7.86
C GLN A 22 10.12 -14.18 -7.25
N ARG A 23 10.39 -14.24 -5.95
CA ARG A 23 11.20 -13.25 -5.24
C ARG A 23 12.64 -13.26 -5.71
N LEU A 24 13.22 -14.45 -5.93
CA LEU A 24 14.60 -14.62 -6.38
C LEU A 24 14.75 -14.46 -7.90
N SER A 25 13.77 -14.92 -8.67
CA SER A 25 13.81 -14.91 -10.14
C SER A 25 13.23 -13.63 -10.75
N GLY A 26 12.45 -12.86 -9.99
CA GLY A 26 11.84 -11.61 -10.42
C GLY A 26 12.87 -10.48 -10.50
N GLN A 27 13.43 -10.26 -11.69
CA GLN A 27 14.37 -9.16 -11.94
C GLN A 27 13.81 -7.79 -11.51
N GLY A 28 12.52 -7.55 -11.74
CA GLY A 28 11.84 -6.34 -11.30
C GLY A 28 11.68 -6.21 -9.79
N TYR A 29 11.71 -7.31 -9.03
CA TYR A 29 11.70 -7.28 -7.56
C TYR A 29 13.11 -7.08 -6.99
N CYS A 30 14.13 -7.70 -7.59
CA CYS A 30 15.53 -7.62 -7.14
C CYS A 30 16.23 -6.30 -7.52
N PHE A 31 15.94 -5.75 -8.70
CA PHE A 31 16.67 -4.61 -9.28
C PHE A 31 15.83 -3.32 -9.34
N SER A 32 14.84 -3.16 -8.46
CA SER A 32 14.06 -1.94 -8.32
C SER A 32 14.15 -1.37 -6.91
N ALA A 33 13.83 -0.08 -6.76
CA ALA A 33 13.72 0.55 -5.46
C ALA A 33 12.43 0.10 -4.75
N SER A 34 12.50 -0.07 -3.43
CA SER A 34 11.33 -0.34 -2.61
C SER A 34 10.31 0.80 -2.68
N LEU A 35 9.05 0.47 -2.44
CA LEU A 35 7.96 1.44 -2.36
C LEU A 35 8.26 2.51 -1.29
N PRO A 36 8.03 3.81 -1.55
CA PRO A 36 8.17 4.85 -0.53
C PRO A 36 7.29 4.56 0.69
N PRO A 37 7.76 4.81 1.93
CA PRO A 37 7.02 4.49 3.15
C PRO A 37 5.60 5.05 3.21
N LEU A 38 5.41 6.26 2.67
CA LEU A 38 4.11 6.92 2.53
C LEU A 38 3.09 6.06 1.78
N LEU A 39 3.51 5.50 0.64
CA LEU A 39 2.66 4.70 -0.24
C LEU A 39 2.43 3.31 0.35
N ALA A 40 3.43 2.74 1.03
CA ALA A 40 3.27 1.48 1.74
C ALA A 40 2.24 1.59 2.87
N ALA A 41 2.30 2.66 3.67
CA ALA A 41 1.35 2.89 4.75
C ALA A 41 -0.08 3.13 4.24
N ALA A 42 -0.25 3.92 3.18
CA ALA A 42 -1.55 4.13 2.55
C ALA A 42 -2.17 2.80 2.05
N ALA A 43 -1.35 1.92 1.46
CA ALA A 43 -1.81 0.61 1.01
C ALA A 43 -2.23 -0.30 2.17
N ILE A 44 -1.47 -0.30 3.28
CA ILE A 44 -1.79 -1.08 4.48
C ILE A 44 -3.12 -0.64 5.08
N GLU A 45 -3.34 0.67 5.24
CA GLU A 45 -4.56 1.17 5.85
C GLU A 45 -5.79 0.94 4.95
N ALA A 46 -5.62 1.06 3.63
CA ALA A 46 -6.66 0.69 2.69
C ALA A 46 -7.08 -0.79 2.84
N LEU A 47 -6.12 -1.70 3.09
CA LEU A 47 -6.42 -3.10 3.37
C LEU A 47 -7.14 -3.28 4.71
N ASN A 48 -6.71 -2.60 5.77
CA ASN A 48 -7.39 -2.64 7.08
C ASN A 48 -8.86 -2.22 6.97
N ILE A 49 -9.14 -1.10 6.28
CA ILE A 49 -10.51 -0.61 6.05
C ILE A 49 -11.34 -1.65 5.27
N MET A 50 -10.73 -2.32 4.27
CA MET A 50 -11.40 -3.37 3.50
C MET A 50 -11.71 -4.61 4.34
N GLU A 51 -10.83 -4.98 5.28
CA GLU A 51 -11.06 -6.10 6.20
C GLU A 51 -12.15 -5.78 7.24
N GLU A 52 -12.15 -4.57 7.79
CA GLU A 52 -13.15 -4.14 8.78
C GLU A 52 -14.56 -3.97 8.19
N ASN A 53 -14.66 -3.64 6.89
CA ASN A 53 -15.93 -3.35 6.22
C ASN A 53 -16.05 -4.10 4.88
N PRO A 54 -16.31 -5.43 4.88
CA PRO A 54 -16.33 -6.26 3.66
C PRO A 54 -17.41 -5.90 2.64
N GLY A 55 -18.38 -5.05 3.01
CA GLY A 55 -19.42 -4.53 2.10
C GLY A 55 -19.07 -3.19 1.43
N ILE A 56 -17.92 -2.58 1.76
CA ILE A 56 -17.55 -1.27 1.23
C ILE A 56 -17.06 -1.40 -0.22
N THR A 57 -17.69 -0.64 -1.13
CA THR A 57 -17.10 -0.42 -2.46
C THR A 57 -15.96 0.58 -2.27
N PHE A 58 -14.71 0.11 -2.35
CA PHE A 58 -13.54 0.95 -2.08
C PHE A 58 -13.46 2.07 -3.11
N ARG A 59 -13.89 3.27 -2.71
CA ARG A 59 -13.77 4.50 -3.48
C ARG A 59 -12.95 5.47 -2.62
N PRO A 60 -11.64 5.57 -2.84
CA PRO A 60 -10.77 6.33 -1.97
C PRO A 60 -11.16 7.82 -2.02
N ARG A 61 -11.49 8.42 -0.87
CA ARG A 61 -11.74 9.86 -0.76
C ARG A 61 -10.47 10.58 -0.33
N LYS A 62 -10.29 11.82 -0.78
CA LYS A 62 -9.16 12.68 -0.38
C LYS A 62 -8.99 12.79 1.15
N SER A 63 -10.09 12.80 1.90
CA SER A 63 -10.10 12.85 3.37
C SER A 63 -9.47 11.61 4.01
N ASP A 64 -9.70 10.44 3.41
CA ASP A 64 -9.26 9.16 3.96
C ASP A 64 -7.73 9.05 3.82
N PHE A 65 -7.18 9.54 2.71
CA PHE A 65 -5.73 9.63 2.51
C PHE A 65 -5.04 10.45 3.60
N ALA A 66 -5.56 11.65 3.92
CA ALA A 66 -5.00 12.50 4.98
C ALA A 66 -5.04 11.83 6.37
N SER A 67 -6.13 11.11 6.68
CA SER A 67 -6.28 10.36 7.94
C SER A 67 -5.37 9.12 8.01
N CYS A 68 -5.16 8.42 6.88
CA CYS A 68 -4.23 7.29 6.82
C CYS A 68 -2.80 7.75 7.11
N MET A 69 -2.42 8.93 6.62
CA MET A 69 -1.06 9.42 6.71
C MET A 69 -0.73 10.08 8.07
N SER A 70 -1.74 10.54 8.84
CA SER A 70 -1.52 11.12 10.18
C SER A 70 -1.06 10.10 11.23
N HIS A 71 -1.30 8.81 10.99
CA HIS A 71 -0.92 7.72 11.89
C HIS A 71 0.46 7.12 11.56
N VAL A 72 1.13 7.59 10.50
CA VAL A 72 2.42 7.03 10.07
C VAL A 72 3.57 7.73 10.80
N PRO A 73 4.30 7.05 11.70
CA PRO A 73 5.39 7.67 12.44
C PRO A 73 6.50 8.15 11.49
N GLY A 74 6.87 9.43 11.61
CA GLY A 74 7.91 10.06 10.79
C GLY A 74 7.40 10.77 9.53
N ILE A 75 6.09 10.75 9.24
CA ILE A 75 5.49 11.53 8.15
C ILE A 75 4.95 12.84 8.71
N PHE A 76 5.67 13.93 8.47
CA PHE A 76 5.21 15.27 8.82
C PHE A 76 4.42 15.88 7.65
N PHE A 77 3.11 16.09 7.81
CA PHE A 77 2.37 17.00 6.95
C PHE A 77 2.81 18.41 7.30
N GLY A 78 3.86 18.90 6.63
CA GLY A 78 4.13 20.33 6.60
C GLY A 78 2.86 21.01 6.12
N GLY A 79 2.20 21.73 7.03
CA GLY A 79 1.00 22.48 6.71
C GLY A 79 1.29 23.41 5.55
N ILE A 80 0.57 23.23 4.45
CA ILE A 80 0.41 24.30 3.47
C ILE A 80 -0.40 25.39 4.17
N ASN A 81 0.31 26.39 4.70
CA ASN A 81 -0.26 27.72 4.89
C ASN A 81 -0.05 28.49 3.59
#